data_AF-A0A839EGI1-F1
#
_entry.id   AF-A0A839EGI1-F1
#
_cell.length_a   1.000
_cell.length_b   1.000
_cell.length_c   1.000
_cell.angle_alpha   90.00
_cell.angle_beta   90.00
_cell.angle_gamma   90.00
#
_symmetry.space_group_name_H-M   'P 1'
#
loop_
_entity.id
_entity.type
_entity.pdbx_description
1 polymer ?
#
loop_
_entity_poly.entity_id
_entity_poly.type
_entity_poly.pdbx_seq_one_letter_code
_entity_poly.pdbx_strand_id
1 'polypeptide(L)' 'MPILFDGVLFADYHQIYLEDAALSPSLPAIWTDGDVAARILVGKHSVTFATERNMSVPVRVELHDVKPVSIGTEL' A
#
# COMPACT_ATOMS: atom_id res chain seq x y z
N MET A 1 -2.56 -5.90 18.56
CA MET A 1 -2.41 -5.87 17.08
C MET A 1 -3.76 -6.12 16.42
N PRO A 2 -4.59 -5.09 16.24
CA PRO A 2 -5.83 -5.19 15.47
C PRO A 2 -5.53 -5.46 13.98
N ILE A 3 -6.32 -6.34 13.36
CA ILE A 3 -6.38 -6.48 11.91
C ILE A 3 -7.40 -5.45 11.40
N LEU A 4 -6.97 -4.55 10.54
CA LEU A 4 -7.83 -3.52 9.93
C LEU A 4 -8.46 -4.02 8.62
N PHE A 5 -7.75 -4.89 7.90
CA PHE A 5 -8.21 -5.51 6.66
C PHE A 5 -7.50 -6.85 6.46
N ASP A 6 -8.21 -7.87 6.00
CA ASP A 6 -7.65 -9.15 5.56
C ASP A 6 -8.54 -9.70 4.44
N GLY A 7 -8.05 -9.61 3.20
CA GLY A 7 -8.87 -9.91 2.04
C GLY A 7 -8.14 -9.76 0.71
N VAL A 8 -8.90 -9.85 -0.38
CA VAL A 8 -8.37 -9.75 -1.74
C VAL A 8 -8.83 -8.44 -2.36
N LEU A 9 -7.90 -7.68 -2.91
CA LEU A 9 -8.16 -6.46 -3.66
C LEU A 9 -7.78 -6.65 -5.12
N PHE A 10 -8.60 -6.17 -6.05
CA PHE A 10 -8.18 -6.07 -7.44
C PHE A 10 -7.34 -4.81 -7.62
N ALA A 11 -6.04 -4.99 -7.85
CA ALA A 11 -5.14 -3.91 -8.20
C ALA A 11 -5.41 -3.50 -9.64
N ASP A 12 -6.01 -2.33 -9.84
CA ASP A 12 -6.15 -1.71 -11.15
C ASP A 12 -5.04 -0.64 -11.32
N TYR A 13 -4.67 -0.33 -12.55
CA TYR A 13 -3.58 0.59 -12.87
C TYR A 13 -2.23 0.24 -12.19
N HIS A 14 -1.93 -1.06 -12.04
CA HIS A 14 -0.71 -1.56 -11.41
C HIS A 14 -0.50 -1.05 -9.97
N GLN A 15 -1.57 -0.78 -9.23
CA GLN A 15 -1.44 -0.20 -7.88
C GLN A 15 -2.58 -0.55 -6.94
N ILE A 16 -2.29 -0.43 -5.64
CA ILE A 16 -3.27 -0.34 -4.54
C ILE A 16 -2.84 0.81 -3.61
N TYR A 17 -3.77 1.38 -2.85
CA TYR A 17 -3.47 2.46 -1.92
C TYR A 17 -4.15 2.27 -0.56
N LEU A 18 -3.51 2.83 0.46
CA LEU A 18 -4.05 3.02 1.80
C LEU A 18 -4.13 4.51 2.05
N GLU A 19 -5.29 5.00 2.48
CA GLU A 19 -5.52 6.41 2.77
C GLU A 19 -6.35 6.61 4.04
N ASP A 20 -6.28 7.82 4.58
CA ASP A 20 -7.20 8.27 5.61
C ASP A 20 -8.59 8.53 5.02
N ALA A 21 -9.55 7.66 5.37
CA ALA A 21 -10.93 7.73 4.89
C ALA A 21 -11.66 9.03 5.29
N ALA A 22 -11.22 9.73 6.34
CA ALA A 22 -11.86 10.98 6.77
C ALA A 22 -11.39 12.20 5.98
N LEU A 23 -10.26 12.11 5.29
CA LEU A 23 -9.60 13.26 4.66
C LEU A 23 -9.75 13.29 3.14
N SER A 24 -10.16 12.18 2.52
CA SER A 24 -10.30 12.01 1.05
C SER A 24 -9.16 12.71 0.28
N PRO A 25 -7.89 12.33 0.55
CA PRO A 25 -6.76 13.01 -0.07
C PRO A 25 -6.79 12.84 -1.59
N SER A 26 -6.37 13.87 -2.33
CA SER A 26 -6.05 13.68 -3.74
C SER A 26 -4.86 12.72 -3.82
N LEU A 27 -5.08 11.51 -4.32
CA LEU A 27 -3.98 10.57 -4.55
C LEU A 27 -2.90 11.24 -5.40
N PRO A 28 -1.60 11.03 -5.07
CA PRO A 28 -0.54 11.66 -5.84
C PRO A 28 -0.61 11.16 -7.28
N ALA A 29 -0.74 12.08 -8.23
CA ALA A 29 -0.94 11.74 -9.64
C ALA A 29 0.37 11.49 -10.40
N ILE A 30 1.54 11.71 -9.78
CA ILE A 30 2.83 11.71 -10.45
C ILE A 30 3.77 10.75 -9.70
N TRP A 31 4.13 9.67 -10.38
CA TRP A 31 5.22 8.79 -9.99
C TRP A 31 6.55 9.38 -10.51
N THR A 32 7.52 9.58 -9.62
CA THR A 32 8.90 9.85 -10.03
C THR A 32 9.64 8.54 -10.31
N ASP A 33 10.76 8.60 -11.02
CA ASP A 33 11.60 7.41 -11.26
C ASP A 33 12.04 6.74 -9.94
N GLY A 34 12.24 7.53 -8.87
CA GLY A 34 12.56 7.04 -7.54
C GLY A 34 11.40 6.25 -6.92
N ASP A 35 10.18 6.74 -7.07
CA ASP A 35 8.97 6.05 -6.57
C ASP A 35 8.76 4.74 -7.33
N VAL A 36 8.94 4.75 -8.66
CA VAL A 36 8.84 3.55 -9.50
C VAL A 36 9.87 2.52 -9.09
N ALA A 37 11.12 2.93 -8.84
CA ALA A 37 12.18 2.05 -8.38
C ALA A 37 11.88 1.45 -6.99
N ALA A 38 11.32 2.24 -6.08
CA ALA A 38 10.93 1.81 -4.73
C ALA A 38 9.61 1.00 -4.71
N ARG A 39 8.81 1.04 -5.79
CA ARG A 39 7.46 0.50 -5.88
C ARG A 39 6.49 1.08 -4.85
N ILE A 40 6.78 2.27 -4.35
CA ILE A 40 6.02 2.96 -3.31
C ILE A 40 5.96 4.44 -3.67
N LEU A 41 4.76 5.02 -3.57
CA LEU A 41 4.51 6.45 -3.72
C LEU A 41 3.84 6.97 -2.45
N VAL A 42 4.45 7.97 -1.82
CA VAL A 42 3.96 8.55 -0.56
C VAL A 42 3.21 9.84 -0.84
N GLY A 43 1.94 9.88 -0.45
CA GLY A 43 1.07 11.04 -0.53
C GLY A 43 0.82 11.68 0.83
N LYS A 44 0.18 12.85 0.82
CA LYS A 44 -0.30 13.49 2.04
C LYS A 44 -1.49 12.69 2.57
N HIS A 45 -1.30 11.93 3.66
CA HIS A 45 -2.29 11.01 4.25
C HIS A 45 -2.62 9.76 3.43
N SER A 46 -1.76 9.40 2.47
CA SER A 46 -1.90 8.18 1.70
C SER A 46 -0.56 7.54 1.36
N VAL A 47 -0.57 6.24 1.11
CA VAL A 47 0.56 5.49 0.55
C VAL A 47 0.02 4.58 -0.54
N THR A 48 0.71 4.57 -1.67
CA THR A 48 0.37 3.73 -2.82
C THR A 48 1.49 2.73 -3.04
N PHE A 49 1.11 1.48 -3.30
CA PHE A 49 2.01 0.36 -3.56
C PHE A 49 1.83 -0.09 -5.00
N ALA A 50 2.93 -0.20 -5.74
CA ALA A 50 2.90 -0.71 -7.11
C ALA A 50 2.79 -2.24 -7.10
N THR A 51 1.91 -2.78 -7.94
CA THR A 51 1.82 -4.20 -8.26
C THR A 51 2.45 -4.47 -9.62
N GLU A 52 2.96 -5.69 -9.84
CA GLU A 52 3.57 -6.04 -11.13
C GLU A 52 2.55 -5.98 -12.27
N ARG A 53 1.28 -6.32 -11.99
CA ARG A 53 0.20 -6.46 -12.97
C ARG A 53 -1.12 -5.98 -12.40
N ASN A 54 -2.07 -5.70 -13.29
CA ASN A 54 -3.48 -5.59 -12.92
C ASN A 54 -4.02 -6.96 -12.52
N MET A 55 -4.18 -7.21 -11.23
CA MET A 55 -4.58 -8.51 -10.71
C MET A 55 -5.18 -8.45 -9.31
N SER A 56 -5.90 -9.50 -8.93
CA SER A 56 -6.31 -9.72 -7.55
C SER A 56 -5.09 -10.06 -6.69
N VAL A 57 -4.87 -9.27 -5.63
CA VAL A 57 -3.77 -9.43 -4.68
C VAL A 57 -4.32 -9.67 -3.27
N PRO A 58 -3.81 -10.65 -2.51
CA PRO A 58 -4.12 -10.80 -1.10
C PRO A 58 -3.43 -9.68 -0.32
N VAL A 59 -4.17 -8.98 0.53
CA VAL A 59 -3.67 -7.86 1.32
C VAL A 59 -4.14 -8.01 2.75
N ARG A 60 -3.21 -7.79 3.68
CA ARG A 60 -3.49 -7.72 5.11
C ARG A 60 -2.92 -6.43 5.68
N VAL A 61 -3.74 -5.72 6.44
CA VAL A 61 -3.38 -4.47 7.10
C VAL A 61 -3.52 -4.68 8.59
N GLU A 62 -2.44 -4.44 9.32
CA GLU A 62 -2.35 -4.62 10.76
C GLU A 62 -1.94 -3.30 11.43
N LEU A 63 -2.60 -2.99 12.55
CA LEU A 63 -2.19 -1.89 13.40
C LEU A 63 -1.26 -2.39 14.49
N HIS A 64 -0.07 -1.80 14.56
CA HIS A 64 0.97 -2.12 15.54
C HIS A 64 1.32 -0.87 16.36
N ASP A 65 1.29 -0.99 17.68
CA ASP A 65 1.68 0.10 18.60
C ASP A 65 3.20 0.30 18.69
N VAL A 66 3.96 -0.71 18.24
CA VAL A 66 5.41 -0.70 18.16
C VAL A 66 5.86 -1.22 16.80
N LYS A 67 7.10 -0.91 16.40
CA LYS A 67 7.64 -1.44 15.15
C LYS A 67 7.55 -2.98 15.13
N PRO A 68 6.91 -3.59 14.13
CA PRO A 68 6.85 -5.04 14.02
C PRO A 68 8.26 -5.61 13.86
N VAL A 69 8.50 -6.78 14.46
CA VAL A 69 9.69 -7.56 14.17
C VAL A 69 9.61 -7.93 12.70
N SER A 70 10.63 -7.57 11.91
CA SER A 70 10.69 -7.95 10.50
C SER A 70 10.69 -9.47 10.42
N ILE A 71 9.55 -10.05 10.01
CA ILE A 71 9.53 -11.42 9.54
C ILE A 71 10.20 -11.32 8.17
N GLY A 72 11.49 -11.71 8.11
CA GLY A 72 12.20 -11.74 6.84
C GLY A 72 11.41 -12.61 5.87
N THR A 73 10.99 -12.03 4.75
CA THR A 73 10.38 -12.80 3.68
C THR A 73 11.51 -13.60 3.04
N GLU A 74 11.61 -14.89 3.37
CA GLU A 74 12.21 -15.86 2.46
C GLU A 74 11.36 -15.83 1.19
N LEU A 75 11.86 -15.11 0.18
CA LEU A 75 11.44 -15.23 -1.21
C LEU A 75 12.51 -16.04 -1.95
#